data_AF-A0A4D6WUS4-F1
#
_entry.id   AF-A0A4D6WUS4-F1
#
_cell.length_a   1.000
_cell.length_b   1.000
_cell.length_c   1.000
_cell.angle_alpha   90.00
_cell.angle_beta   90.00
_cell.angle_gamma   90.00
#
_symmetry.space_group_name_H-M   'P 1'
#
loop_
_entity.id
_entity.type
_entity.pdbx_description
1 polymer ?
#
loop_
_entity_poly.entity_id
_entity_poly.type
_entity_poly.pdbx_seq_one_letter_code
_entity_poly.pdbx_strand_id
1 'polypeptide(L)'
;MLNPNINIVDFTEEEYSLYSKHIILNEIGLNGQKRLKTAKVLVVGAGGLGCPILLYLTLSGIGYIGLIDDDNINLSNLTRQILYTHKDINNKKARSAQHILKNINPNVKIITHICYLNYYNAKEIIQYYDIIIDGSDNFITRYSIDYICYKLHKVHIYGAVQEFNNQISVCNYQGGHRYSDIYPRIMNLTETNCNNSGILGIITGQTGIKQTTETIKLIIGHGQILKNKLRISNSYNLQQKTISIYQLKYNFQINFLYNDKKTKISDYLSYNLHEVSLIIDIRDNEEFLAYHLSHSINIPLNLLIVNKSIFFLTRNYKNKILSIYCNTMYRSLIASHILQYNKIECHVINSNRYNKK
;
A
#
# COMPACT_ATOMS: atom_id res chain seq x y z
N MET A 1 2.80 18.10 13.67
CA MET A 1 2.22 17.48 14.88
C MET A 1 0.70 17.51 14.73
N LEU A 2 -0.03 16.42 14.98
CA LEU A 2 -1.51 16.44 14.90
C LEU A 2 -2.19 17.33 15.98
N ASN A 3 -1.42 17.78 16.97
CA ASN A 3 -1.83 18.69 18.04
C ASN A 3 -0.96 19.95 18.07
N PRO A 4 -1.06 20.83 17.06
CA PRO A 4 -0.27 22.07 17.02
C PRO A 4 -0.74 23.06 18.10
N ASN A 5 0.15 23.96 18.53
CA ASN A 5 -0.26 25.10 19.37
C ASN A 5 -1.03 26.10 18.50
N ILE A 6 -2.36 26.12 18.63
CA ILE A 6 -3.25 26.95 17.81
C ILE A 6 -3.40 28.39 18.33
N ASN A 7 -2.94 28.69 19.54
CA ASN A 7 -3.08 30.04 20.12
C ASN A 7 -2.24 31.09 19.39
N ILE A 8 -1.20 30.66 18.69
CA ILE A 8 -0.31 31.51 17.88
C ILE A 8 -0.75 31.59 16.40
N VAL A 9 -1.91 31.02 16.06
CA VAL A 9 -2.42 30.96 14.69
C VAL A 9 -3.51 32.02 14.52
N ASP A 10 -3.21 33.03 13.73
CA ASP A 10 -4.14 34.10 13.39
C ASP A 10 -4.73 33.92 12.00
N PHE A 11 -5.89 34.53 11.77
CA PHE A 11 -6.62 34.50 10.52
C PHE A 11 -6.77 35.92 10.00
N THR A 12 -6.55 36.12 8.70
CA THR A 12 -6.92 37.38 8.05
C THR A 12 -8.44 37.48 7.92
N GLU A 13 -8.96 38.68 7.71
CA GLU A 13 -10.40 38.86 7.43
C GLU A 13 -10.87 38.04 6.22
N GLU A 14 -10.02 37.94 5.19
CA GLU A 14 -10.27 37.10 4.03
C GLU A 14 -10.40 35.61 4.41
N GLU A 15 -9.52 35.09 5.26
CA GLU A 15 -9.60 33.70 5.72
C GLU A 15 -10.85 33.46 6.60
N TYR A 16 -11.24 34.42 7.43
CA TYR A 16 -12.50 34.33 8.19
C TYR A 16 -13.71 34.24 7.27
N SER A 17 -13.73 35.04 6.20
CA SER A 17 -14.82 35.01 5.20
C SER A 17 -14.84 33.69 4.45
N LEU A 18 -13.67 33.27 3.92
CA LEU A 18 -13.49 32.07 3.12
C LEU A 18 -13.91 30.80 3.88
N TYR A 19 -13.55 30.69 5.16
CA TYR A 19 -13.83 29.51 6.00
C TYR A 19 -15.01 29.69 6.94
N SER A 20 -15.82 30.75 6.77
CA SER A 20 -16.98 31.05 7.63
C SER A 20 -17.92 29.85 7.81
N LYS A 21 -18.17 29.10 6.74
CA LYS A 21 -19.02 27.89 6.77
C LYS A 21 -18.39 26.72 7.56
N HIS A 22 -17.07 26.61 7.59
CA HIS A 22 -16.40 25.63 8.45
C HIS A 22 -16.43 26.07 9.91
N ILE A 23 -16.17 27.36 10.18
CA ILE A 23 -16.09 27.91 11.53
C ILE A 23 -17.42 27.79 12.29
N ILE A 24 -18.56 27.86 11.60
CA ILE A 24 -19.89 27.72 12.21
C ILE A 24 -20.22 26.27 12.59
N LEU A 25 -19.55 25.26 12.00
CA LEU A 25 -19.78 23.86 12.35
C LEU A 25 -19.17 23.56 13.72
N ASN A 26 -19.98 23.07 14.66
CA ASN A 26 -19.54 22.78 16.04
C ASN A 26 -18.33 21.82 16.09
N GLU A 27 -18.29 20.85 15.18
CA GLU A 27 -17.24 19.83 15.08
C GLU A 27 -15.90 20.37 14.59
N ILE A 28 -15.92 21.51 13.87
CA ILE A 28 -14.71 22.17 13.36
C ILE A 28 -14.43 23.41 14.23
N GLY A 29 -15.33 24.39 14.21
CA GLY A 29 -15.14 25.64 14.92
C GLY A 29 -13.93 26.44 14.42
N LEU A 30 -13.65 27.56 15.09
CA LEU A 30 -12.43 28.33 14.83
C LEU A 30 -11.17 27.50 15.12
N ASN A 31 -11.19 26.71 16.19
CA ASN A 31 -10.03 25.90 16.61
C ASN A 31 -9.70 24.80 15.62
N GLY A 32 -10.70 24.08 15.07
CA GLY A 32 -10.48 23.07 14.04
C GLY A 32 -9.92 23.69 12.76
N GLN A 33 -10.40 24.85 12.35
CA GLN A 33 -9.86 25.56 11.18
C GLN A 33 -8.40 26.01 11.42
N LYS A 34 -8.04 26.47 12.62
CA LYS A 34 -6.64 26.74 13.01
C LYS A 34 -5.76 25.49 12.96
N ARG A 35 -6.29 24.32 13.33
CA ARG A 35 -5.58 23.03 13.20
C ARG A 35 -5.37 22.66 11.73
N LEU A 36 -6.36 22.88 10.86
CA LEU A 36 -6.22 22.69 9.41
C LEU A 36 -5.12 23.59 8.84
N LYS A 37 -5.13 24.88 9.19
CA LYS A 37 -4.12 25.87 8.75
C LYS A 37 -2.69 25.54 9.19
N THR A 38 -2.49 24.73 10.22
CA THR A 38 -1.16 24.33 10.70
C THR A 38 -0.75 22.92 10.28
N ALA A 39 -1.66 22.15 9.70
CA ALA A 39 -1.41 20.77 9.30
C ALA A 39 -0.44 20.67 8.12
N LYS A 40 0.36 19.60 8.14
CA LYS A 40 1.29 19.23 7.07
C LYS A 40 0.91 17.86 6.52
N VAL A 41 0.39 17.86 5.30
CA VAL A 41 -0.10 16.65 4.63
C VAL A 41 0.75 16.38 3.39
N LEU A 42 1.17 15.14 3.18
CA LEU A 42 1.83 14.70 1.94
C LEU A 42 0.84 13.88 1.11
N VAL A 43 0.66 14.23 -0.15
CA VAL A 43 -0.10 13.45 -1.14
C VAL A 43 0.89 12.78 -2.09
N VAL A 44 0.84 11.45 -2.17
CA VAL A 44 1.69 10.66 -3.07
C VAL A 44 0.88 10.28 -4.29
N GLY A 45 1.20 10.89 -5.43
CA GLY A 45 0.47 10.78 -6.69
C GLY A 45 -0.51 11.94 -6.90
N ALA A 46 -0.44 12.54 -8.09
CA ALA A 46 -1.34 13.58 -8.60
C ALA A 46 -2.28 13.02 -9.68
N GLY A 47 -2.60 11.73 -9.58
CA GLY A 47 -3.46 11.00 -10.51
C GLY A 47 -4.95 11.13 -10.21
N GLY A 48 -5.74 10.12 -10.57
CA GLY A 48 -7.21 10.16 -10.40
C GLY A 48 -7.66 10.26 -8.93
N LEU A 49 -6.94 9.60 -8.02
CA LEU A 49 -7.14 9.75 -6.57
C LEU A 49 -6.57 11.06 -6.06
N GLY A 50 -5.35 11.41 -6.49
CA GLY A 50 -4.62 12.59 -6.02
C GLY A 50 -5.30 13.92 -6.36
N CYS A 51 -5.85 14.07 -7.56
CA CYS A 51 -6.51 15.30 -8.01
C CYS A 51 -7.62 15.80 -7.06
N PRO A 52 -8.66 15.00 -6.74
CA PRO A 52 -9.69 15.42 -5.79
C PRO A 52 -9.13 15.61 -4.37
N ILE A 53 -8.14 14.82 -3.95
CA ILE A 53 -7.50 14.99 -2.62
C ILE A 53 -6.86 16.38 -2.52
N LEU A 54 -5.99 16.69 -3.46
CA LEU A 54 -5.28 17.97 -3.53
C LEU A 54 -6.25 19.15 -3.57
N LEU A 55 -7.30 19.05 -4.39
CA LEU A 55 -8.33 20.08 -4.53
C LEU A 55 -9.04 20.34 -3.19
N TYR A 56 -9.60 19.30 -2.57
CA TYR A 56 -10.39 19.46 -1.35
C TYR A 56 -9.54 19.77 -0.12
N LEU A 57 -8.29 19.31 -0.02
CA LEU A 57 -7.37 19.76 1.02
C LEU A 57 -7.06 21.25 0.89
N THR A 58 -6.83 21.73 -0.34
CA THR A 58 -6.56 23.14 -0.63
C THR A 58 -7.77 24.02 -0.30
N LEU A 59 -8.96 23.62 -0.73
CA LEU A 59 -10.22 24.31 -0.41
C LEU A 59 -10.53 24.29 1.09
N SER A 60 -10.12 23.24 1.81
CA SER A 60 -10.33 23.13 3.25
C SER A 60 -9.35 23.96 4.08
N GLY A 61 -8.36 24.60 3.45
CA GLY A 61 -7.38 25.44 4.13
C GLY A 61 -6.30 24.67 4.88
N ILE A 62 -5.90 23.50 4.37
CA ILE A 62 -4.72 22.79 4.88
C ILE A 62 -3.49 23.66 4.66
N GLY A 63 -2.76 23.98 5.73
CA GLY A 63 -1.66 24.95 5.65
C GLY A 63 -0.52 24.56 4.71
N TYR A 64 -0.13 23.29 4.73
CA TYR A 64 1.00 22.78 3.96
C TYR A 64 0.64 21.47 3.29
N ILE A 65 0.70 21.45 1.96
CA ILE A 65 0.46 20.26 1.15
C ILE A 65 1.75 19.95 0.39
N GLY A 66 2.39 18.85 0.75
CA GLY A 66 3.41 18.20 -0.06
C GLY A 66 2.74 17.39 -1.17
N LEU A 67 3.28 17.45 -2.38
CA LEU A 67 2.84 16.65 -3.51
C LEU A 67 4.03 15.95 -4.15
N ILE A 68 3.94 14.63 -4.30
CA ILE A 68 4.90 13.81 -5.03
C ILE A 68 4.27 13.28 -6.31
N ASP A 69 4.84 13.63 -7.47
CA ASP A 69 4.50 13.01 -8.75
C ASP A 69 5.59 13.37 -9.79
N ASP A 70 6.05 12.42 -10.59
CA ASP A 70 7.03 12.63 -11.67
C ASP A 70 6.45 12.39 -13.07
N ASP A 71 5.18 12.04 -13.18
CA ASP A 71 4.57 11.81 -14.49
C ASP A 71 4.29 13.13 -15.22
N ASN A 72 4.23 13.02 -16.54
CA ASN A 72 3.62 14.03 -17.38
C ASN A 72 2.12 13.76 -17.53
N ILE A 73 1.35 14.82 -17.80
CA ILE A 73 -0.07 14.72 -18.10
C ILE A 73 -0.25 14.14 -19.50
N ASN A 74 -1.10 13.12 -19.63
CA ASN A 74 -1.44 12.49 -20.90
C ASN A 74 -2.94 12.67 -21.21
N LEU A 75 -3.34 12.69 -22.49
CA LEU A 75 -4.75 12.78 -22.89
C LEU A 75 -5.64 11.73 -22.21
N SER A 76 -5.18 10.48 -22.13
CA SER A 76 -5.89 9.36 -21.48
C SER A 76 -6.15 9.56 -19.99
N ASN A 77 -5.51 10.55 -19.37
CA ASN A 77 -5.63 10.85 -17.95
C ASN A 77 -6.80 11.80 -17.65
N LEU A 78 -7.19 12.64 -18.62
CA LEU A 78 -8.14 13.74 -18.42
C LEU A 78 -9.55 13.27 -18.05
N THR A 79 -9.90 12.01 -18.34
CA THR A 79 -11.19 11.41 -17.97
C THR A 79 -11.38 11.24 -16.45
N ARG A 80 -10.30 11.31 -15.66
CA ARG A 80 -10.32 11.11 -14.21
C ARG A 80 -9.45 12.07 -13.40
N GLN A 81 -8.50 12.76 -14.04
CA GLN A 81 -7.59 13.70 -13.38
C GLN A 81 -8.12 15.12 -13.52
N ILE A 82 -9.12 15.43 -12.70
CA ILE A 82 -9.95 16.65 -12.79
C ILE A 82 -9.21 17.97 -12.58
N LEU A 83 -7.95 17.95 -12.14
CA LEU A 83 -7.14 19.17 -12.05
C LEU A 83 -6.66 19.64 -13.42
N TYR A 84 -6.53 18.75 -14.42
CA TYR A 84 -5.84 19.06 -15.66
C TYR A 84 -6.81 19.23 -16.82
N THR A 85 -6.37 20.02 -17.80
CA THR A 85 -7.10 20.28 -19.04
C THR A 85 -6.27 19.87 -20.25
N HIS A 86 -6.85 19.98 -21.45
CA HIS A 86 -6.12 19.75 -22.70
C HIS A 86 -4.87 20.64 -22.85
N LYS A 87 -4.86 21.83 -22.24
CA LYS A 87 -3.71 22.75 -22.30
C LYS A 87 -2.51 22.29 -21.48
N ASP A 88 -2.72 21.36 -20.55
CA ASP A 88 -1.69 20.91 -19.62
C ASP A 88 -0.98 19.64 -20.10
N ILE A 89 -1.39 19.06 -21.23
CA ILE A 89 -0.77 17.84 -21.78
C ILE A 89 0.74 18.04 -21.95
N ASN A 90 1.51 16.99 -21.63
CA ASN A 90 2.97 16.94 -21.58
C ASN A 90 3.64 17.70 -20.43
N ASN A 91 2.92 18.55 -19.70
CA ASN A 91 3.48 19.19 -18.50
C ASN A 91 3.58 18.19 -17.34
N LYS A 92 4.54 18.41 -16.44
CA LYS A 92 4.69 17.61 -15.21
C LYS A 92 3.48 17.80 -14.31
N LYS A 93 2.82 16.69 -13.93
CA LYS A 93 1.62 16.68 -13.09
C LYS A 93 1.79 17.49 -11.81
N ALA A 94 2.87 17.25 -11.07
CA ALA A 94 3.14 17.97 -9.82
C ALA A 94 3.26 19.50 -10.00
N ARG A 95 3.93 19.96 -11.07
CA ARG A 95 4.08 21.40 -11.34
C ARG A 95 2.76 22.02 -11.77
N SER A 96 2.01 21.37 -12.67
CA SER A 96 0.70 21.85 -13.10
C SER A 96 -0.28 21.93 -11.94
N ALA A 97 -0.34 20.89 -11.10
CA ALA A 97 -1.18 20.88 -9.90
C ALA A 97 -0.80 22.02 -8.95
N GLN A 98 0.50 22.24 -8.69
CA GLN A 98 0.93 23.36 -7.84
C GLN A 98 0.46 24.72 -8.36
N HIS A 99 0.60 24.98 -9.66
CA HIS A 99 0.15 26.24 -10.26
C HIS A 99 -1.37 26.44 -10.07
N ILE A 100 -2.15 25.39 -10.37
CA ILE A 100 -3.62 25.44 -10.28
C ILE A 100 -4.09 25.64 -8.83
N LEU A 101 -3.54 24.86 -7.89
CA LEU A 101 -3.94 24.93 -6.48
C LEU A 101 -3.56 26.25 -5.83
N LYS A 102 -2.42 26.86 -6.20
CA LYS A 102 -2.05 28.21 -5.75
C LYS A 102 -3.05 29.27 -6.21
N ASN A 103 -3.60 29.13 -7.41
CA ASN A 103 -4.64 30.04 -7.92
C ASN A 103 -5.99 29.81 -7.22
N ILE A 104 -6.27 28.59 -6.78
CA ILE A 104 -7.50 28.25 -6.03
C ILE A 104 -7.46 28.81 -4.60
N ASN A 105 -6.33 28.66 -3.91
CA ASN A 105 -6.18 29.19 -2.56
C ASN A 105 -4.71 29.61 -2.30
N PRO A 106 -4.38 30.91 -2.40
CA PRO A 106 -3.02 31.39 -2.24
C PRO A 106 -2.49 31.28 -0.80
N ASN A 107 -3.38 31.10 0.19
CA ASN A 107 -3.00 30.96 1.60
C ASN A 107 -2.41 29.57 1.91
N VAL A 108 -2.59 28.59 1.01
CA VAL A 108 -2.10 27.22 1.18
C VAL A 108 -0.71 27.06 0.55
N LYS A 109 0.25 26.53 1.32
CA LYS A 109 1.61 26.28 0.85
C LYS A 109 1.72 24.92 0.16
N ILE A 110 1.79 24.95 -1.17
CA ILE A 110 2.00 23.75 -1.99
C ILE A 110 3.49 23.53 -2.27
N ILE A 111 4.02 22.38 -1.84
CA ILE A 111 5.43 21.98 -1.98
C ILE A 111 5.49 20.75 -2.90
N THR A 112 6.23 20.82 -4.01
CA THR A 112 6.31 19.75 -5.00
C THR A 112 7.62 18.98 -4.90
N HIS A 113 7.53 17.65 -5.02
CA HIS A 113 8.64 16.71 -5.12
C HIS A 113 8.50 15.96 -6.44
N ILE A 114 9.34 16.29 -7.42
CA ILE A 114 9.28 15.71 -8.76
C ILE A 114 10.18 14.48 -8.78
N CYS A 115 9.66 13.38 -8.26
CA CYS A 115 10.36 12.10 -8.18
C CYS A 115 9.36 10.96 -7.95
N TYR A 116 9.78 9.73 -8.24
CA TYR A 116 9.10 8.54 -7.73
C TYR A 116 9.45 8.31 -6.27
N LEU A 117 8.44 8.09 -5.42
CA LEU A 117 8.66 7.73 -4.03
C LEU A 117 9.11 6.27 -3.93
N ASN A 118 10.24 6.02 -3.28
CA ASN A 118 10.79 4.70 -3.08
C ASN A 118 11.44 4.57 -1.70
N TYR A 119 11.96 3.39 -1.37
CA TYR A 119 12.55 3.14 -0.06
C TYR A 119 13.72 4.07 0.30
N TYR A 120 14.50 4.50 -0.70
CA TYR A 120 15.71 5.30 -0.49
C TYR A 120 15.38 6.76 -0.16
N ASN A 121 14.41 7.37 -0.85
CA ASN A 121 14.06 8.79 -0.65
C ASN A 121 12.88 9.01 0.31
N ALA A 122 12.06 7.98 0.58
CA ALA A 122 10.81 8.18 1.30
C ALA A 122 11.00 8.72 2.72
N LYS A 123 12.05 8.28 3.44
CA LYS A 123 12.34 8.80 4.79
C LYS A 123 12.60 10.31 4.77
N GLU A 124 13.43 10.75 3.82
CA GLU A 124 13.87 12.14 3.73
C GLU A 124 12.71 13.10 3.44
N ILE A 125 11.71 12.64 2.68
CA ILE A 125 10.53 13.43 2.33
C ILE A 125 9.45 13.32 3.41
N ILE A 126 9.06 12.11 3.82
CA ILE A 126 7.91 11.86 4.71
C ILE A 126 8.10 12.48 6.10
N GLN A 127 9.34 12.59 6.60
CA GLN A 127 9.62 13.10 7.95
C GLN A 127 9.02 14.50 8.23
N TYR A 128 8.88 15.34 7.20
CA TYR A 128 8.38 16.72 7.30
C TYR A 128 6.86 16.85 7.39
N TYR A 129 6.13 15.76 7.17
CA TYR A 129 4.66 15.72 7.15
C TYR A 129 4.12 14.85 8.28
N ASP A 130 2.87 15.06 8.66
CA ASP A 130 2.22 14.30 9.75
C ASP A 130 1.31 13.19 9.23
N ILE A 131 0.64 13.47 8.11
CA ILE A 131 -0.31 12.58 7.46
C ILE A 131 0.14 12.38 6.01
N ILE A 132 0.25 11.12 5.60
CA ILE A 132 0.59 10.71 4.25
C ILE A 132 -0.64 10.08 3.61
N ILE A 133 -1.10 10.66 2.50
CA ILE A 133 -2.24 10.17 1.73
C ILE A 133 -1.71 9.45 0.50
N ASP A 134 -2.05 8.18 0.40
CA ASP A 134 -1.66 7.31 -0.69
C ASP A 134 -2.66 7.42 -1.85
N GLY A 135 -2.25 8.15 -2.90
CA GLY A 135 -2.93 8.20 -4.19
C GLY A 135 -2.19 7.40 -5.27
N SER A 136 -1.25 6.53 -4.87
CA SER A 136 -0.44 5.73 -5.80
C SER A 136 -1.22 4.52 -6.32
N ASP A 137 -0.83 4.06 -7.50
CA ASP A 137 -1.43 2.93 -8.21
C ASP A 137 -0.60 1.65 -8.15
N ASN A 138 0.59 1.69 -7.56
CA ASN A 138 1.51 0.55 -7.50
C ASN A 138 1.84 0.10 -6.07
N PHE A 139 1.91 -1.23 -5.88
CA PHE A 139 2.14 -1.84 -4.57
C PHE A 139 3.48 -1.48 -3.94
N ILE A 140 4.54 -1.31 -4.75
CA ILE A 140 5.89 -0.99 -4.26
C ILE A 140 5.90 0.34 -3.49
N THR A 141 5.25 1.36 -4.05
CA THR A 141 5.09 2.67 -3.40
C THR A 141 4.29 2.53 -2.10
N ARG A 142 3.16 1.83 -2.13
CA ARG A 142 2.32 1.60 -0.93
C ARG A 142 3.08 0.92 0.21
N TYR A 143 3.88 -0.10 -0.11
CA TYR A 143 4.74 -0.77 0.88
C TYR A 143 5.88 0.09 1.40
N SER A 144 6.36 1.05 0.60
CA SER A 144 7.36 2.02 1.02
C SER A 144 6.76 3.05 1.98
N ILE A 145 5.58 3.59 1.64
CA ILE A 145 4.80 4.48 2.52
C ILE A 145 4.50 3.79 3.84
N ASP A 146 3.96 2.56 3.80
CA ASP A 146 3.62 1.80 5.00
C ASP A 146 4.81 1.63 5.96
N TYR A 147 5.95 1.21 5.43
CA TYR A 147 7.14 0.98 6.24
C TYR A 147 7.69 2.28 6.86
N ILE A 148 7.79 3.35 6.06
CA ILE A 148 8.34 4.62 6.54
C ILE A 148 7.38 5.31 7.50
N CYS A 149 6.07 5.31 7.23
CA CYS A 149 5.06 5.82 8.16
C CYS A 149 5.13 5.10 9.50
N TYR A 150 5.24 3.76 9.50
CA TYR A 150 5.43 2.99 10.72
C TYR A 150 6.68 3.42 11.49
N LYS A 151 7.83 3.51 10.82
CA LYS A 151 9.12 3.89 11.44
C LYS A 151 9.14 5.33 11.98
N LEU A 152 8.44 6.26 11.33
CA LEU A 152 8.42 7.68 11.68
C LEU A 152 7.16 8.09 12.46
N HIS A 153 6.33 7.13 12.87
CA HIS A 153 5.06 7.36 13.56
C HIS A 153 4.13 8.33 12.83
N LYS A 154 4.04 8.21 11.50
CA LYS A 154 3.17 9.03 10.64
C LYS A 154 1.89 8.28 10.30
N VAL A 155 0.79 9.02 10.10
CA VAL A 155 -0.47 8.40 9.69
C VAL A 155 -0.44 8.12 8.20
N HIS A 156 -0.92 6.94 7.79
CA HIS A 156 -1.03 6.54 6.40
C HIS A 156 -2.51 6.37 6.02
N ILE A 157 -3.02 7.21 5.13
CA ILE A 157 -4.40 7.14 4.63
C ILE A 157 -4.38 6.41 3.29
N TYR A 158 -4.78 5.14 3.35
CA TYR A 158 -4.79 4.23 2.21
C TYR A 158 -6.08 4.40 1.39
N GLY A 159 -5.94 4.45 0.06
CA GLY A 159 -7.04 4.41 -0.88
C GLY A 159 -6.66 3.62 -2.12
N ALA A 160 -7.59 2.83 -2.66
CA ALA A 160 -7.40 2.14 -3.93
C ALA A 160 -8.73 1.96 -4.67
N VAL A 161 -8.62 1.85 -5.99
CA VAL A 161 -9.75 1.60 -6.90
C VAL A 161 -9.42 0.48 -7.87
N GLN A 162 -10.46 -0.23 -8.29
CA GLN A 162 -10.38 -1.21 -9.38
C GLN A 162 -11.78 -1.35 -9.97
N GLU A 163 -11.93 -1.16 -11.28
CA GLU A 163 -13.23 -1.21 -11.98
C GLU A 163 -14.29 -0.32 -11.30
N PHE A 164 -15.32 -0.94 -10.71
CA PHE A 164 -16.41 -0.30 -9.97
C PHE A 164 -16.21 -0.28 -8.45
N ASN A 165 -15.10 -0.84 -7.96
CA ASN A 165 -14.84 -1.02 -6.54
C ASN A 165 -13.83 0.01 -6.04
N ASN A 166 -14.01 0.43 -4.80
CA ASN A 166 -13.03 1.21 -4.06
C ASN A 166 -12.89 0.73 -2.64
N GLN A 167 -11.74 1.06 -2.05
CA GLN A 167 -11.46 0.79 -0.67
C GLN A 167 -10.65 1.90 -0.02
N ILE A 168 -10.87 2.09 1.28
CA ILE A 168 -10.21 3.09 2.09
C ILE A 168 -9.98 2.57 3.51
N SER A 169 -8.83 2.94 4.08
CA SER A 169 -8.50 2.67 5.47
C SER A 169 -7.56 3.73 6.05
N VAL A 170 -7.60 3.94 7.38
CA VAL A 170 -6.62 4.76 8.09
C VAL A 170 -5.65 3.86 8.84
N CYS A 171 -4.42 3.78 8.33
CA CYS A 171 -3.35 2.93 8.81
C CYS A 171 -2.40 3.70 9.75
N ASN A 172 -1.74 2.97 10.64
CA ASN A 172 -0.72 3.46 11.58
C ASN A 172 -1.17 4.65 12.47
N TYR A 173 -2.48 4.75 12.75
CA TYR A 173 -3.03 5.77 13.63
C TYR A 173 -3.26 5.22 15.04
N GLN A 174 -2.63 5.84 16.05
CA GLN A 174 -2.76 5.46 17.48
C GLN A 174 -2.56 3.96 17.72
N GLY A 175 -1.49 3.39 17.17
CA GLY A 175 -1.21 1.95 17.26
C GLY A 175 -2.23 1.08 16.53
N GLY A 176 -2.90 1.61 15.50
CA GLY A 176 -3.79 0.85 14.62
C GLY A 176 -3.03 -0.01 13.59
N HIS A 177 -3.78 -0.82 12.84
CA HIS A 177 -3.27 -1.66 11.77
C HIS A 177 -2.46 -0.88 10.71
N ARG A 178 -1.60 -1.61 10.03
CA ARG A 178 -0.76 -1.16 8.92
C ARG A 178 -1.38 -1.57 7.59
N TYR A 179 -0.89 -0.97 6.50
CA TYR A 179 -1.26 -1.43 5.17
C TYR A 179 -0.84 -2.90 4.97
N SER A 180 0.33 -3.27 5.50
CA SER A 180 0.82 -4.66 5.48
C SER A 180 -0.02 -5.64 6.31
N ASP A 181 -0.92 -5.17 7.19
CA ASP A 181 -1.90 -6.05 7.86
C ASP A 181 -3.11 -6.36 6.96
N ILE A 182 -3.44 -5.44 6.04
CA ILE A 182 -4.49 -5.64 5.03
C ILE A 182 -3.95 -6.52 3.91
N TYR A 183 -2.75 -6.17 3.41
CA TYR A 183 -2.08 -6.83 2.29
C TYR A 183 -0.65 -7.21 2.67
N PRO A 184 -0.44 -8.35 3.36
CA PRO A 184 0.89 -8.85 3.70
C PRO A 184 1.84 -8.93 2.51
N ARG A 185 3.10 -8.51 2.69
CA ARG A 185 4.12 -8.56 1.63
C ARG A 185 4.33 -9.96 1.03
N ILE A 186 4.10 -11.02 1.82
CA ILE A 186 4.19 -12.41 1.36
C ILE A 186 3.19 -12.75 0.23
N MET A 187 2.14 -11.94 0.04
CA MET A 187 1.19 -12.09 -1.07
C MET A 187 1.82 -11.81 -2.43
N ASN A 188 2.99 -11.12 -2.49
CA ASN A 188 3.70 -10.76 -3.73
C ASN A 188 2.77 -10.21 -4.84
N LEU A 189 1.93 -9.24 -4.47
CA LEU A 189 1.00 -8.59 -5.40
C LEU A 189 1.78 -7.89 -6.52
N THR A 190 1.48 -8.22 -7.77
CA THR A 190 2.09 -7.61 -8.97
C THR A 190 1.13 -6.66 -9.67
N GLU A 191 1.68 -5.64 -10.33
CA GLU A 191 0.92 -4.58 -11.03
C GLU A 191 0.14 -5.10 -12.25
N THR A 192 0.56 -6.24 -12.81
CA THR A 192 -0.09 -6.91 -13.96
C THR A 192 -1.56 -7.21 -13.72
N ASN A 193 -1.98 -7.37 -12.46
CA ASN A 193 -3.36 -7.67 -12.10
C ASN A 193 -4.28 -6.43 -12.13
N CYS A 194 -3.74 -5.22 -12.16
CA CYS A 194 -4.51 -3.97 -12.12
C CYS A 194 -4.58 -3.26 -13.48
N ASN A 195 -3.55 -3.36 -14.32
CA ASN A 195 -3.43 -2.58 -15.56
C ASN A 195 -4.30 -3.07 -16.72
N ASN A 196 -4.87 -4.28 -16.64
CA ASN A 196 -5.72 -4.84 -17.70
C ASN A 196 -7.21 -4.49 -17.56
N SER A 197 -7.62 -3.94 -16.42
CA SER A 197 -9.02 -3.56 -16.14
C SER A 197 -9.19 -2.03 -16.23
N GLY A 198 -10.23 -1.58 -16.94
CA GLY A 198 -10.59 -0.16 -16.97
C GLY A 198 -11.01 0.38 -15.60
N ILE A 199 -11.01 1.70 -15.44
CA ILE A 199 -11.42 2.39 -14.20
C ILE A 199 -12.43 3.48 -14.54
N LEU A 200 -13.58 3.49 -13.85
CA LEU A 200 -14.54 4.58 -13.96
C LEU A 200 -14.04 5.80 -13.16
N GLY A 201 -13.73 6.91 -13.85
CA GLY A 201 -13.07 8.08 -13.25
C GLY A 201 -13.78 8.65 -12.01
N ILE A 202 -15.11 8.64 -11.98
CA ILE A 202 -15.92 9.11 -10.83
C ILE A 202 -15.54 8.39 -9.53
N ILE A 203 -15.13 7.11 -9.61
CA ILE A 203 -14.81 6.29 -8.45
C ILE A 203 -13.48 6.73 -7.83
N THR A 204 -12.52 7.16 -8.65
CA THR A 204 -11.29 7.79 -8.15
C THR A 204 -11.61 9.10 -7.42
N GLY A 205 -12.53 9.90 -7.97
CA GLY A 205 -13.12 11.09 -7.34
C GLY A 205 -13.67 10.79 -5.94
N GLN A 206 -14.62 9.86 -5.86
CA GLN A 206 -15.28 9.46 -4.61
C GLN A 206 -14.28 8.96 -3.56
N THR A 207 -13.29 8.18 -3.99
CA THR A 207 -12.29 7.59 -3.08
C THR A 207 -11.36 8.66 -2.52
N GLY A 208 -10.88 9.58 -3.37
CA GLY A 208 -10.05 10.70 -2.93
C GLY A 208 -10.78 11.67 -2.00
N ILE A 209 -12.08 11.91 -2.23
CA ILE A 209 -12.92 12.68 -1.30
C ILE A 209 -12.98 11.97 0.06
N LYS A 210 -13.24 10.66 0.10
CA LYS A 210 -13.25 9.90 1.37
C LYS A 210 -11.89 9.97 2.10
N GLN A 211 -10.77 9.89 1.38
CA GLN A 211 -9.42 10.05 1.96
C GLN A 211 -9.24 11.43 2.58
N THR A 212 -9.72 12.47 1.90
CA THR A 212 -9.70 13.85 2.40
C THR A 212 -10.57 14.00 3.65
N THR A 213 -11.77 13.39 3.66
CA THR A 213 -12.65 13.39 4.84
C THR A 213 -11.98 12.73 6.05
N GLU A 214 -11.32 11.58 5.89
CA GLU A 214 -10.55 10.96 6.98
C GLU A 214 -9.40 11.86 7.45
N THR A 215 -8.73 12.55 6.52
CA THR A 215 -7.65 13.50 6.82
C THR A 215 -8.14 14.65 7.68
N ILE A 216 -9.25 15.27 7.30
CA ILE A 216 -9.84 16.40 8.04
C ILE A 216 -10.26 15.95 9.43
N LYS A 217 -10.95 14.81 9.56
CA LYS A 217 -11.33 14.24 10.87
C LYS A 217 -10.13 14.02 11.78
N LEU A 218 -9.02 13.49 11.26
CA LEU A 218 -7.78 13.31 12.01
C LEU A 218 -7.21 14.65 12.51
N ILE A 219 -7.19 15.66 11.64
CA ILE A 219 -6.61 16.96 11.95
C ILE A 219 -7.47 17.71 12.96
N ILE A 220 -8.79 17.67 12.86
CA ILE A 220 -9.70 18.34 13.81
C ILE A 220 -9.95 17.50 15.07
N GLY A 221 -9.54 16.23 15.08
CA GLY A 221 -9.72 15.32 16.21
C GLY A 221 -11.18 14.97 16.49
N HIS A 222 -12.05 15.03 15.48
CA HIS A 222 -13.49 14.78 15.61
C HIS A 222 -13.96 13.68 14.64
N GLY A 223 -14.98 12.93 15.05
CA GLY A 223 -15.60 11.88 14.25
C GLY A 223 -14.92 10.51 14.38
N GLN A 224 -15.56 9.49 13.77
CA GLN A 224 -15.06 8.12 13.84
C GLN A 224 -14.06 7.85 12.72
N ILE A 225 -12.78 7.66 13.07
CA ILE A 225 -11.71 7.32 12.14
C ILE A 225 -11.82 5.86 11.70
N LEU A 226 -11.49 5.55 10.44
CA LEU A 226 -11.37 4.18 9.92
C LEU A 226 -10.13 3.43 10.44
N LYS A 227 -9.90 3.50 11.76
CA LYS A 227 -8.88 2.72 12.46
C LYS A 227 -9.35 1.27 12.55
N ASN A 228 -8.45 0.34 12.21
CA ASN A 228 -8.67 -1.12 12.26
C ASN A 228 -9.90 -1.56 11.44
N LYS A 229 -10.20 -0.82 10.38
CA LYS A 229 -11.38 -1.03 9.53
C LYS A 229 -11.02 -0.76 8.08
N LEU A 230 -11.34 -1.71 7.21
CA LEU A 230 -11.31 -1.52 5.77
C LEU A 230 -12.74 -1.27 5.28
N ARG A 231 -13.01 -0.08 4.74
CA ARG A 231 -14.27 0.21 4.06
C ARG A 231 -14.11 -0.16 2.60
N ILE A 232 -14.95 -1.06 2.11
CA ILE A 232 -15.04 -1.46 0.71
C ILE A 232 -16.38 -0.96 0.16
N SER A 233 -16.38 -0.42 -1.05
CA SER A 233 -17.59 0.06 -1.73
C SER A 233 -17.60 -0.41 -3.17
N ASN A 234 -18.78 -0.77 -3.67
CA ASN A 234 -19.04 -1.00 -5.08
C ASN A 234 -19.98 0.11 -5.57
N SER A 235 -19.49 0.99 -6.43
CA SER A 235 -20.23 2.17 -6.90
C SER A 235 -21.25 1.84 -7.99
N TYR A 236 -21.15 0.68 -8.65
CA TYR A 236 -22.14 0.24 -9.64
C TYR A 236 -23.47 -0.12 -8.97
N ASN A 237 -23.43 -0.85 -7.85
CA ASN A 237 -24.61 -1.23 -7.07
C ASN A 237 -24.87 -0.33 -5.85
N LEU A 238 -24.07 0.74 -5.66
CA LEU A 238 -24.10 1.62 -4.49
C LEU A 238 -23.99 0.91 -3.12
N GLN A 239 -23.30 -0.23 -3.09
CA GLN A 239 -23.15 -1.04 -1.88
C GLN A 239 -21.87 -0.69 -1.12
N GLN A 240 -21.91 -0.79 0.21
CA GLN A 240 -20.74 -0.59 1.08
C GLN A 240 -20.69 -1.63 2.19
N LYS A 241 -19.49 -2.11 2.50
CA LYS A 241 -19.21 -2.98 3.64
C LYS A 241 -17.98 -2.50 4.40
N THR A 242 -17.98 -2.69 5.72
CA THR A 242 -16.81 -2.43 6.56
C THR A 242 -16.33 -3.74 7.14
N ILE A 243 -15.04 -4.03 7.01
CA ILE A 243 -14.40 -5.23 7.55
C ILE A 243 -13.42 -4.80 8.64
N SER A 244 -13.45 -5.48 9.79
CA SER A 244 -12.47 -5.27 10.85
C SER A 244 -11.11 -5.85 10.44
N ILE A 245 -10.05 -5.06 10.61
CA ILE A 245 -8.67 -5.48 10.37
C ILE A 245 -7.97 -5.63 11.71
N TYR A 246 -7.39 -6.80 11.91
CA TYR A 246 -6.60 -7.11 13.10
C TYR A 246 -5.12 -6.99 12.76
N GLN A 247 -4.36 -6.35 13.66
CA GLN A 247 -2.91 -6.33 13.53
C GLN A 247 -2.38 -7.75 13.53
N LEU A 248 -1.55 -8.06 12.54
CA LEU A 248 -0.85 -9.32 12.53
C LEU A 248 0.26 -9.22 13.58
N LYS A 249 0.20 -10.09 14.60
CA LYS A 249 1.30 -10.27 15.58
C LYS A 249 2.48 -10.94 14.87
N TYR A 250 3.13 -10.22 13.97
CA TYR A 250 4.37 -10.66 13.35
C TYR A 250 5.53 -10.29 14.30
N ASN A 251 6.08 -11.30 14.98
CA ASN A 251 7.40 -11.23 15.62
C ASN A 251 8.53 -11.20 14.55
N PHE A 252 8.43 -10.31 13.56
CA PHE A 252 9.49 -10.10 12.59
C PHE A 252 10.44 -9.03 13.11
N GLN A 253 11.54 -9.45 13.72
CA GLN A 253 12.78 -8.68 13.64
C GLN A 253 13.19 -8.64 12.16
N ILE A 254 12.79 -7.60 11.45
CA ILE A 254 13.32 -7.33 10.11
C ILE A 254 14.74 -6.80 10.30
N ASN A 255 15.72 -7.71 10.33
CA ASN A 255 17.07 -7.36 9.94
C ASN A 255 17.04 -7.08 8.44
N PHE A 256 17.11 -5.81 8.05
CA PHE A 256 17.45 -5.44 6.69
C PHE A 256 18.90 -5.85 6.44
N LEU A 257 19.13 -7.11 6.07
CA LEU A 257 20.32 -7.47 5.31
C LEU A 257 19.99 -7.22 3.84
N TYR A 258 20.14 -5.96 3.43
CA TYR A 258 20.51 -5.66 2.05
C TYR A 258 21.92 -6.24 1.86
N ASN A 259 21.99 -7.53 1.51
CA ASN A 259 23.25 -8.13 1.11
C ASN A 259 23.49 -7.76 -0.35
N ASP A 260 24.46 -6.87 -0.53
CA ASP A 260 25.05 -6.42 -1.78
C ASP A 260 25.84 -7.53 -2.52
N LYS A 261 25.31 -8.76 -2.52
CA LYS A 261 25.87 -9.85 -3.32
C LYS A 261 24.91 -10.15 -4.45
N LYS A 262 25.28 -9.72 -5.65
CA LYS A 262 24.91 -10.39 -6.90
C LYS A 262 25.28 -11.87 -6.78
N THR A 263 24.44 -12.69 -6.16
CA THR A 263 24.52 -14.14 -6.32
C THR A 263 24.02 -14.46 -7.71
N LYS A 264 24.95 -14.79 -8.60
CA LYS A 264 24.67 -15.30 -9.93
C LYS A 264 23.63 -16.43 -9.81
N ILE A 265 22.59 -16.33 -10.62
CA ILE A 265 21.45 -17.27 -10.72
C ILE A 265 21.89 -18.62 -11.36
N SER A 266 23.20 -18.91 -11.46
CA SER A 266 23.74 -20.03 -12.24
C SER A 266 23.92 -21.35 -11.48
N ASP A 267 23.75 -21.40 -10.17
CA ASP A 267 24.28 -22.55 -9.40
C ASP A 267 23.20 -23.54 -8.90
N TYR A 268 21.97 -23.49 -9.44
CA TYR A 268 21.00 -24.57 -9.24
C TYR A 268 21.33 -25.76 -10.15
N LEU A 269 22.38 -26.49 -9.77
CA LEU A 269 22.76 -27.77 -10.34
C LEU A 269 21.64 -28.80 -10.15
N SER A 270 21.26 -29.42 -11.25
CA SER A 270 20.30 -30.52 -11.32
C SER A 270 20.88 -31.81 -10.73
N TYR A 271 20.22 -32.38 -9.73
CA TYR A 271 20.57 -33.67 -9.14
C TYR A 271 19.68 -34.81 -9.66
N ASN A 272 20.27 -36.01 -9.74
CA ASN A 272 19.59 -37.27 -10.05
C ASN A 272 18.68 -37.69 -8.88
N LEU A 273 17.44 -38.11 -9.18
CA LEU A 273 16.39 -38.50 -8.22
C LEU A 273 16.66 -39.78 -7.40
N HIS A 274 17.86 -40.37 -7.47
CA HIS A 274 18.15 -41.66 -6.82
C HIS A 274 18.53 -41.57 -5.34
N GLU A 275 18.67 -40.37 -4.76
CA GLU A 275 18.99 -40.15 -3.34
C GLU A 275 17.93 -39.32 -2.59
N VAL A 276 16.73 -39.13 -3.16
CA VAL A 276 15.67 -38.34 -2.51
C VAL A 276 14.90 -39.19 -1.52
N SER A 277 14.96 -38.81 -0.24
CA SER A 277 14.32 -39.56 0.86
C SER A 277 12.86 -39.15 1.12
N LEU A 278 12.43 -37.97 0.65
CA LEU A 278 11.04 -37.51 0.66
C LEU A 278 10.83 -36.40 -0.38
N ILE A 279 9.77 -36.51 -1.18
CA ILE A 279 9.28 -35.42 -2.03
C ILE A 279 8.04 -34.82 -1.39
N ILE A 280 8.05 -33.51 -1.14
CA ILE A 280 6.88 -32.75 -0.70
C ILE A 280 6.32 -31.98 -1.87
N ASP A 281 5.08 -32.29 -2.22
CA ASP A 281 4.31 -31.53 -3.18
C ASP A 281 3.52 -30.44 -2.45
N ILE A 282 3.85 -29.18 -2.73
CA ILE A 282 3.28 -28.01 -2.03
C ILE A 282 2.10 -27.38 -2.78
N ARG A 283 1.64 -28.00 -3.86
CA ARG A 283 0.44 -27.58 -4.60
C ARG A 283 -0.81 -27.88 -3.80
N ASP A 284 -1.93 -27.26 -4.18
CA ASP A 284 -3.20 -27.50 -3.50
C ASP A 284 -3.72 -28.92 -3.80
N ASN A 285 -4.61 -29.44 -2.94
CA ASN A 285 -5.07 -30.83 -3.01
C ASN A 285 -5.63 -31.21 -4.39
N GLU A 286 -6.34 -30.29 -5.05
CA GLU A 286 -6.91 -30.52 -6.39
C GLU A 286 -5.81 -30.73 -7.45
N GLU A 287 -4.76 -29.88 -7.43
CA GLU A 287 -3.61 -30.00 -8.34
C GLU A 287 -2.85 -31.31 -8.14
N PHE A 288 -2.73 -31.75 -6.87
CA PHE A 288 -2.06 -32.99 -6.51
C PHE A 288 -2.85 -34.24 -6.95
N LEU A 289 -4.17 -34.22 -6.77
CA LEU A 289 -5.06 -35.31 -7.19
C LEU A 289 -5.12 -35.45 -8.72
N ALA A 290 -5.03 -34.33 -9.45
CA ALA A 290 -5.00 -34.35 -10.91
C ALA A 290 -3.76 -35.06 -11.46
N TYR A 291 -2.60 -34.81 -10.87
CA TYR A 291 -1.33 -35.47 -11.21
C TYR A 291 -0.29 -35.16 -10.13
N HIS A 292 0.54 -36.13 -9.73
CA HIS A 292 1.66 -35.89 -8.82
C HIS A 292 2.85 -36.82 -9.13
N LEU A 293 4.04 -36.42 -8.68
CA LEU A 293 5.23 -37.26 -8.76
C LEU A 293 5.06 -38.52 -7.90
N SER A 294 5.51 -39.66 -8.39
CA SER A 294 5.46 -40.90 -7.62
C SER A 294 6.18 -40.75 -6.28
N HIS A 295 5.53 -41.25 -5.21
CA HIS A 295 6.06 -41.23 -3.84
C HIS A 295 6.20 -39.82 -3.23
N SER A 296 5.53 -38.82 -3.81
CA SER A 296 5.39 -37.51 -3.18
C SER A 296 4.23 -37.47 -2.17
N ILE A 297 4.40 -36.68 -1.11
CA ILE A 297 3.35 -36.40 -0.12
C ILE A 297 2.85 -34.98 -0.35
N ASN A 298 1.54 -34.80 -0.40
CA ASN A 298 0.96 -33.47 -0.51
C ASN A 298 0.96 -32.76 0.84
N ILE A 299 1.70 -31.66 0.93
CA ILE A 299 1.61 -30.69 2.03
C ILE A 299 1.45 -29.32 1.37
N PRO A 300 0.21 -28.93 1.03
CA PRO A 300 -0.09 -27.64 0.43
C PRO A 300 0.62 -26.49 1.15
N LEU A 301 1.07 -25.50 0.39
CA LEU A 301 1.91 -24.42 0.93
C LEU A 301 1.28 -23.71 2.14
N ASN A 302 -0.05 -23.53 2.15
CA ASN A 302 -0.80 -22.96 3.27
C ASN A 302 -0.73 -23.84 4.54
N LEU A 303 -0.66 -25.16 4.40
CA LEU A 303 -0.50 -26.12 5.49
C LEU A 303 0.96 -26.27 5.91
N LEU A 304 1.92 -26.05 5.00
CA LEU A 304 3.34 -26.08 5.32
C LEU A 304 3.74 -24.98 6.32
N ILE A 305 3.04 -23.84 6.28
CA ILE A 305 3.21 -22.71 7.21
C ILE A 305 2.73 -23.06 8.63
N VAL A 306 1.89 -24.09 8.79
CA VAL A 306 1.33 -24.48 10.09
C VAL A 306 2.37 -25.27 10.91
N ASN A 307 2.56 -24.90 12.18
CA ASN A 307 3.52 -25.53 13.10
C ASN A 307 3.41 -27.07 13.16
N LYS A 308 2.21 -27.63 12.99
CA LYS A 308 1.99 -29.10 13.00
C LYS A 308 2.74 -29.80 11.86
N SER A 309 2.73 -29.21 10.67
CA SER A 309 3.41 -29.76 9.48
C SER A 309 4.93 -29.67 9.64
N ILE A 310 5.43 -28.53 10.12
CA ILE A 310 6.85 -28.36 10.45
C ILE A 310 7.29 -29.33 11.55
N PHE A 311 6.49 -29.51 12.59
CA PHE A 311 6.77 -30.47 13.66
C PHE A 311 6.84 -31.91 13.14
N PHE A 312 5.91 -32.30 12.25
CA PHE A 312 5.95 -33.60 11.58
C PHE A 312 7.23 -33.80 10.76
N LEU A 313 7.63 -32.79 9.97
CA LEU A 313 8.83 -32.85 9.12
C LEU A 313 10.11 -32.86 9.95
N THR A 314 10.23 -31.98 10.94
CA THR A 314 11.39 -31.93 11.86
C THR A 314 11.53 -33.21 12.67
N ARG A 315 10.45 -33.87 13.08
CA ARG A 315 10.52 -35.12 13.85
C ARG A 315 10.93 -36.32 13.02
N ASN A 316 10.42 -36.43 11.79
CA ASN A 316 10.54 -37.65 10.98
C ASN A 316 11.62 -37.57 9.89
N TYR A 317 12.08 -36.37 9.53
CA TYR A 317 12.91 -36.13 8.34
C TYR A 317 14.06 -35.12 8.55
N LYS A 318 14.49 -34.86 9.79
CA LYS A 318 15.54 -33.87 10.11
C LYS A 318 16.88 -34.07 9.39
N ASN A 319 17.28 -35.32 9.16
CA ASN A 319 18.58 -35.69 8.58
C ASN A 319 18.42 -36.35 7.20
N LYS A 320 17.33 -36.03 6.50
CA LYS A 320 16.90 -36.70 5.28
C LYS A 320 16.88 -35.68 4.14
N ILE A 321 17.31 -36.08 2.94
CA ILE A 321 17.29 -35.25 1.73
C ILE A 321 15.84 -35.04 1.32
N LEU A 322 15.33 -33.83 1.55
CA LEU A 322 13.95 -33.43 1.25
C LEU A 322 13.91 -32.62 -0.04
N SER A 323 12.98 -32.94 -0.92
CA SER A 323 12.79 -32.21 -2.18
C SER A 323 11.41 -31.61 -2.27
N ILE A 324 11.32 -30.35 -2.72
CA ILE A 324 10.07 -29.61 -2.89
C ILE A 324 9.69 -29.63 -4.36
N TYR A 325 8.44 -29.99 -4.64
CA TYR A 325 7.86 -29.91 -5.96
C TYR A 325 6.67 -28.95 -5.99
N CYS A 326 6.64 -28.10 -7.01
CA CYS A 326 5.52 -27.25 -7.35
C CYS A 326 5.52 -26.92 -8.85
N ASN A 327 4.37 -26.52 -9.38
CA ASN A 327 4.24 -26.07 -10.76
C ASN A 327 5.00 -24.76 -11.02
N THR A 328 5.21 -23.94 -9.98
CA THR A 328 5.89 -22.65 -10.07
C THR A 328 7.14 -22.60 -9.19
N MET A 329 8.24 -22.04 -9.74
CA MET A 329 9.49 -21.85 -9.00
C MET A 329 9.29 -20.97 -7.76
N TYR A 330 8.37 -20.00 -7.83
CA TYR A 330 8.08 -19.08 -6.75
C TYR A 330 7.55 -19.78 -5.49
N ARG A 331 6.52 -20.64 -5.63
CA ARG A 331 5.98 -21.42 -4.49
C ARG A 331 7.06 -22.34 -3.89
N SER A 332 7.90 -22.96 -4.73
CA SER A 332 8.99 -23.83 -4.27
C SER A 332 10.06 -23.07 -3.47
N LEU A 333 10.40 -21.84 -3.88
CA LEU A 333 11.33 -20.99 -3.13
C LEU A 333 10.77 -20.54 -1.78
N ILE A 334 9.47 -20.22 -1.70
CA ILE A 334 8.80 -19.89 -0.44
C ILE A 334 8.86 -21.08 0.52
N ALA A 335 8.46 -22.26 0.05
CA ALA A 335 8.52 -23.48 0.86
C ALA A 335 9.95 -23.77 1.33
N SER A 336 10.95 -23.58 0.45
CA SER A 336 12.36 -23.74 0.79
C SER A 336 12.78 -22.80 1.91
N HIS A 337 12.40 -21.53 1.85
CA HIS A 337 12.66 -20.57 2.92
C HIS A 337 11.98 -20.95 4.24
N ILE A 338 10.72 -21.41 4.20
CA ILE A 338 9.99 -21.86 5.39
C ILE A 338 10.73 -23.03 6.06
N LEU A 339 11.19 -24.01 5.28
CA LEU A 339 11.91 -25.17 5.79
C LEU A 339 13.30 -24.77 6.34
N GLN A 340 14.05 -23.95 5.63
CA GLN A 340 15.35 -23.44 6.06
C GLN A 340 15.27 -22.64 7.37
N TYR A 341 14.24 -21.79 7.52
CA TYR A 341 13.98 -21.06 8.76
C TYR A 341 13.80 -22.01 9.96
N ASN A 342 13.23 -23.19 9.71
CA ASN A 342 13.04 -24.24 10.71
C ASN A 342 14.19 -25.26 10.75
N LYS A 343 15.35 -24.92 10.17
CA LYS A 343 16.56 -25.76 10.11
C LYS A 343 16.33 -27.11 9.43
N ILE A 344 15.46 -27.15 8.43
CA ILE A 344 15.28 -28.28 7.52
C ILE A 344 15.92 -27.92 6.19
N GLU A 345 16.92 -28.68 5.77
CA GLU A 345 17.51 -28.52 4.44
C GLU A 345 16.64 -29.18 3.37
N CYS A 346 16.54 -28.53 2.21
CA CYS A 346 15.73 -29.03 1.12
C CYS A 346 16.22 -28.57 -0.25
N HIS A 347 15.90 -29.35 -1.28
CA HIS A 347 16.17 -29.04 -2.68
C HIS A 347 14.88 -28.69 -3.42
N VAL A 348 14.97 -27.86 -4.45
CA VAL A 348 13.82 -27.51 -5.30
C VAL A 348 13.87 -28.33 -6.59
N ILE A 349 12.80 -29.06 -6.87
CA ILE A 349 12.61 -29.78 -8.14
C ILE A 349 12.08 -28.79 -9.18
N ASN A 350 12.82 -28.64 -10.28
CA ASN A 350 12.41 -27.77 -11.39
C ASN A 350 11.43 -28.52 -12.32
N SER A 351 10.18 -28.04 -12.39
CA SER A 351 9.08 -28.63 -13.17
C SER A 351 9.30 -28.60 -14.69
N ASN A 352 10.17 -27.71 -15.19
CA ASN A 352 10.43 -27.56 -16.63
C ASN A 352 11.12 -28.77 -17.29
N ARG A 353 11.55 -29.78 -16.53
CA ARG A 353 12.16 -31.01 -17.06
C ARG A 353 11.21 -32.21 -17.15
N TYR A 354 10.01 -32.15 -16.57
CA TYR A 354 9.12 -33.33 -16.47
C TYR A 354 7.86 -33.25 -17.32
N ASN A 355 7.56 -32.10 -17.94
CA ASN A 355 6.43 -31.94 -18.88
C ASN A 355 6.76 -32.31 -20.33
N LYS A 356 7.82 -33.09 -20.57
CA LYS A 356 8.11 -33.74 -21.85
C LYS A 356 8.25 -35.24 -21.63
N LYS A 357 7.14 -35.92 -21.45
CA LYS A 357 6.93 -37.31 -21.86
C LYS A 357 5.44 -37.58 -21.96
#